data_AF-A0A8J9SFZ2-F1
#
_entry.id   AF-A0A8J9SFZ2-F1
#
_cell.length_a   1.000
_cell.length_b   1.000
_cell.length_c   1.000
_cell.angle_alpha   90.00
_cell.angle_beta   90.00
_cell.angle_gamma   90.00
#
_symmetry.space_group_name_H-M   'P 1'
#
loop_
_entity.id
_entity.type
_entity.pdbx_description
1 polymer ?
#
loop_
_entity_poly.entity_id
_entity_poly.type
_entity_poly.pdbx_seq_one_letter_code
_entity_poly.pdbx_strand_id
1 'polypeptide(L)'
;MKFSFHSEALFALLVVTTIKIDNVSGTLASPFPFEELNADGSPTGEMYVFGGPGNSWLEDKNGFTICPVVTHPDKIPQQLSNEDSVGNADPETTFYYCGKDKNGDVVPRMDLQVGRESPQASGLKPNVGKNENQIEEECGAFCEVDDSGRRLGEFRGSHRKLQGTLKNLVVLMRFSDHSSRNFLPTVAEVDDLMNAESPTASCPTGSVKQVFLENSNGRLILDSTVYQWVTLDPVYTETYCANDKSGLDVRIHECIANALDKVEAGGLDFRDFDQDNDGLIDAITFLHSGYGAE
;
A
#
# COMPACT_ATOMS: atom_id res chain seq x y z
N MET A 1 25.15 -66.90 7.48
CA MET A 1 25.24 -66.46 8.90
C MET A 1 24.73 -65.03 8.95
N LYS A 2 23.47 -64.79 9.33
CA LYS A 2 22.97 -64.46 10.68
C LYS A 2 23.54 -63.14 11.25
N PHE A 3 22.66 -62.12 11.24
CA PHE A 3 22.47 -60.96 12.15
C PHE A 3 23.67 -60.02 12.41
N SER A 4 23.51 -58.69 12.50
CA SER A 4 22.55 -58.01 13.38
C SER A 4 22.30 -56.55 12.92
N PHE A 5 21.03 -56.16 12.89
CA PHE A 5 20.58 -54.76 12.85
C PHE A 5 20.76 -54.16 14.26
N HIS A 6 21.23 -52.92 14.36
CA HIS A 6 21.05 -52.09 15.55
C HIS A 6 20.26 -50.84 15.15
N SER A 7 19.23 -50.57 15.96
CA SER A 7 18.30 -49.48 15.79
C SER A 7 18.89 -48.21 16.39
N GLU A 8 18.79 -47.10 15.69
CA GLU A 8 18.66 -45.80 16.35
C GLU A 8 17.39 -45.15 15.84
N ALA A 9 16.41 -45.06 16.74
CA ALA A 9 15.18 -44.34 16.52
C ALA A 9 15.50 -42.85 16.57
N LEU A 10 15.56 -42.20 15.40
CA LEU A 10 15.54 -40.75 15.31
C LEU A 10 14.08 -40.29 15.47
N PHE A 11 13.73 -39.81 16.66
CA PHE A 11 12.43 -39.19 16.92
C PHE A 11 12.38 -37.84 16.20
N ALA A 12 11.83 -37.81 14.98
CA ALA A 12 11.55 -36.57 14.28
C ALA A 12 10.28 -35.94 14.89
N LEU A 13 10.49 -34.93 15.75
CA LEU A 13 9.41 -34.08 16.25
C LEU A 13 8.97 -33.14 15.10
N LEU A 14 7.95 -33.55 14.36
CA LEU A 14 7.30 -32.70 13.36
C LEU A 14 6.42 -31.68 14.09
N VAL A 15 6.95 -30.48 14.35
CA VAL A 15 6.13 -29.34 14.76
C VAL A 15 5.41 -28.85 13.51
N VAL A 16 4.17 -29.28 13.33
CA VAL A 16 3.26 -28.67 12.36
C VAL A 16 2.75 -27.38 12.98
N THR A 17 3.50 -26.29 12.82
CA THR A 17 2.93 -24.96 12.92
C THR A 17 1.98 -24.81 11.75
N THR A 18 0.68 -24.86 12.02
CA THR A 18 -0.32 -24.28 11.12
C THR A 18 -0.01 -22.80 10.98
N ILE A 19 0.68 -22.44 9.90
CA ILE A 19 0.74 -21.06 9.43
C ILE A 19 -0.69 -20.77 9.00
N LYS A 20 -1.42 -20.00 9.82
CA LYS A 20 -2.56 -19.25 9.31
C LYS A 20 -1.98 -18.27 8.31
N ILE A 21 -2.06 -18.63 7.04
CA ILE A 21 -1.91 -17.66 5.97
C ILE A 21 -3.27 -16.98 5.93
N ASP A 22 -3.37 -15.84 6.60
CA ASP A 22 -4.46 -14.93 6.33
C ASP A 22 -4.29 -14.49 4.87
N ASN A 23 -5.15 -15.00 3.99
CA ASN A 23 -5.15 -14.58 2.59
C ASN A 23 -5.52 -13.10 2.57
N VAL A 24 -4.54 -12.25 2.35
CA VAL A 24 -4.78 -10.86 2.01
C VAL A 24 -5.09 -10.83 0.52
N SER A 25 -6.37 -10.74 0.18
CA SER A 25 -6.78 -10.32 -1.16
C SER A 25 -6.57 -8.82 -1.23
N GLY A 26 -5.45 -8.40 -1.83
CA GLY A 26 -5.25 -7.02 -2.20
C GLY A 26 -5.90 -6.78 -3.55
N THR A 27 -7.03 -6.07 -3.59
CA THR A 27 -7.45 -5.41 -4.82
C THR A 27 -6.44 -4.29 -5.10
N LEU A 28 -5.76 -4.38 -6.25
CA LEU A 28 -5.01 -3.24 -6.76
C LEU A 28 -6.00 -2.09 -6.90
N ALA A 29 -5.65 -0.90 -6.40
CA ALA A 29 -6.37 0.33 -6.73
C ALA A 29 -6.09 0.65 -8.21
N SER A 30 -6.70 -0.12 -9.10
CA SER A 30 -6.66 0.09 -10.53
C SER A 30 -7.55 1.30 -10.85
N PRO A 31 -7.01 2.35 -11.48
CA PRO A 31 -7.82 3.48 -11.94
C PRO A 31 -8.75 3.10 -13.10
N PHE A 32 -8.51 1.95 -13.74
CA PHE A 32 -9.35 1.43 -14.81
C PHE A 32 -10.62 0.77 -14.26
N PRO A 33 -11.75 0.96 -14.95
CA PRO A 33 -12.97 0.23 -14.61
C PRO A 33 -12.73 -1.26 -14.73
N PHE A 34 -13.44 -2.01 -13.91
CA PHE A 34 -13.52 -3.46 -13.99
C PHE A 34 -14.98 -3.89 -14.01
N GLU A 35 -15.24 -5.07 -14.56
CA GLU A 35 -16.58 -5.67 -14.58
C GLU A 35 -16.55 -6.93 -13.73
N GLU A 36 -17.63 -7.18 -12.99
CA GLU A 36 -17.84 -8.41 -12.24
C GLU A 36 -19.14 -9.08 -12.67
N LEU A 37 -19.30 -10.33 -12.27
CA LEU A 37 -20.59 -11.02 -12.34
C LEU A 37 -21.23 -11.01 -10.95
N ASN A 38 -22.53 -10.72 -10.91
CA ASN A 38 -23.35 -11.02 -9.75
C ASN A 38 -23.39 -12.54 -9.52
N ALA A 39 -23.75 -12.98 -8.31
CA ALA A 39 -23.88 -14.40 -7.95
C ALA A 39 -24.84 -15.19 -8.87
N ASP A 40 -25.79 -14.52 -9.53
CA ASP A 40 -26.69 -15.13 -10.51
C ASP A 40 -26.15 -15.13 -11.95
N GLY A 41 -24.88 -14.75 -12.14
CA GLY A 41 -24.18 -14.68 -13.42
C GLY A 41 -24.49 -13.44 -14.26
N SER A 42 -25.31 -12.50 -13.77
CA SER A 42 -25.58 -11.26 -14.51
C SER A 42 -24.43 -10.25 -14.39
N PRO A 43 -24.04 -9.54 -15.46
CA PRO A 43 -22.94 -8.59 -15.42
C PRO A 43 -23.31 -7.32 -14.62
N THR A 44 -22.36 -6.79 -13.86
CA THR A 44 -22.51 -5.49 -13.18
C THR A 44 -22.35 -4.30 -14.14
N GLY A 45 -21.62 -4.50 -15.24
CA GLY A 45 -21.04 -3.41 -16.02
C GLY A 45 -19.85 -2.77 -15.29
N GLU A 46 -19.32 -1.68 -15.86
CA GLU A 46 -18.14 -0.98 -15.35
C GLU A 46 -18.34 -0.45 -13.92
N MET A 47 -17.47 -0.91 -13.02
CA MET A 47 -17.33 -0.44 -11.64
C MET A 47 -15.94 0.15 -11.43
N TYR A 48 -15.84 1.06 -10.46
CA TYR A 48 -14.62 1.75 -10.08
C TYR A 48 -14.39 1.59 -8.58
N VAL A 49 -13.13 1.35 -8.19
CA VAL A 49 -12.73 1.34 -6.78
C VAL A 49 -12.24 2.73 -6.38
N PHE A 50 -12.75 3.23 -5.25
CA PHE A 50 -12.31 4.48 -4.63
C PHE A 50 -11.88 4.24 -3.18
N GLY A 51 -11.11 5.18 -2.65
CA GLY A 51 -10.68 5.19 -1.25
C GLY A 51 -9.28 4.61 -1.05
N GLY A 52 -9.05 4.04 0.13
CA GLY A 52 -7.75 3.52 0.58
C GLY A 52 -7.87 2.51 1.71
N PRO A 53 -6.75 2.13 2.37
CA PRO A 53 -6.68 0.99 3.29
C PRO A 53 -7.63 1.01 4.49
N GLY A 54 -8.12 2.18 4.91
CA GLY A 54 -9.05 2.33 6.03
C GLY A 54 -10.49 2.68 5.64
N ASN A 55 -10.75 2.92 4.36
CA ASN A 55 -12.09 3.18 3.84
C ASN A 55 -12.02 3.11 2.31
N SER A 56 -12.59 2.05 1.73
CA SER A 56 -12.74 1.90 0.29
C SER A 56 -14.19 1.59 -0.08
N TRP A 57 -14.58 1.98 -1.28
CA TRP A 57 -15.92 1.75 -1.79
C TRP A 57 -15.92 1.60 -3.30
N LEU A 58 -17.01 1.04 -3.82
CA LEU A 58 -17.24 0.85 -5.25
C LEU A 58 -18.24 1.90 -5.75
N GLU A 59 -18.06 2.39 -6.98
CA GLU A 59 -19.08 3.20 -7.66
C GLU A 59 -19.25 2.78 -9.12
N ASP A 60 -20.42 3.08 -9.70
CA ASP A 60 -20.61 3.06 -11.15
C ASP A 60 -20.05 4.34 -11.80
N LYS A 61 -20.02 4.36 -13.15
CA LYS A 61 -19.56 5.54 -13.92
C LYS A 61 -20.31 6.85 -13.66
N ASN A 62 -21.46 6.79 -12.99
CA ASN A 62 -22.30 7.96 -12.68
C ASN A 62 -22.17 8.37 -11.19
N GLY A 63 -21.25 7.76 -10.44
CA GLY A 63 -20.99 8.05 -9.03
C GLY A 63 -21.99 7.42 -8.06
N PHE A 64 -22.74 6.38 -8.46
CA PHE A 64 -23.61 5.66 -7.54
C PHE A 64 -22.82 4.60 -6.79
N THR A 65 -22.79 4.73 -5.46
CA THR A 65 -22.07 3.82 -4.56
C THR A 65 -22.68 2.42 -4.62
N ILE A 66 -21.82 1.40 -4.64
CA ILE A 66 -22.14 -0.02 -4.75
C ILE A 66 -21.75 -0.75 -3.45
N CYS A 67 -22.69 -1.54 -2.94
CA CYS A 67 -22.61 -2.33 -1.72
C CYS A 67 -22.66 -3.83 -2.09
N PRO A 68 -21.52 -4.53 -2.05
CA PRO A 68 -21.50 -5.98 -2.26
C PRO A 68 -22.15 -6.71 -1.08
N VAL A 69 -22.92 -7.75 -1.36
CA VAL A 69 -23.59 -8.61 -0.37
C VAL A 69 -23.24 -10.07 -0.65
N VAL A 70 -22.57 -10.72 0.30
CA VAL A 70 -22.25 -12.16 0.25
C VAL A 70 -23.47 -12.95 0.71
N THR A 71 -23.98 -13.84 -0.13
CA THR A 71 -25.25 -14.55 0.12
C THR A 71 -25.11 -15.80 1.01
N HIS A 72 -23.89 -16.31 1.25
CA HIS A 72 -23.62 -17.44 2.17
C HIS A 72 -22.24 -17.34 2.86
N PRO A 73 -22.09 -16.63 3.98
CA PRO A 73 -20.78 -16.42 4.63
C PRO A 73 -20.14 -17.68 5.24
N ASP A 74 -20.88 -18.79 5.39
CA ASP A 74 -20.40 -20.00 6.10
C ASP A 74 -19.69 -21.03 5.20
N LYS A 75 -19.59 -20.78 3.89
CA LYS A 75 -18.89 -21.69 2.96
C LYS A 75 -17.48 -21.16 2.67
N ILE A 76 -16.49 -21.76 3.32
CA ILE A 76 -15.07 -21.51 3.01
C ILE A 76 -14.81 -21.94 1.55
N PRO A 77 -14.33 -21.04 0.66
CA PRO A 77 -13.97 -21.43 -0.70
C PRO A 77 -12.82 -22.43 -0.66
N GLN A 78 -13.00 -23.58 -1.32
CA GLN A 78 -11.90 -24.51 -1.59
C GLN A 78 -10.85 -23.78 -2.44
N GLN A 79 -9.62 -23.70 -1.91
CA GLN A 79 -8.48 -23.11 -2.60
C GLN A 79 -8.30 -23.70 -4.01
N LEU A 80 -8.33 -22.82 -5.01
CA LEU A 80 -7.81 -23.11 -6.34
C LEU A 80 -6.30 -22.82 -6.32
N SER A 81 -5.53 -23.90 -6.33
CA SER A 81 -4.12 -23.88 -6.70
C SER A 81 -3.98 -23.54 -8.17
N ASN A 82 -3.02 -22.65 -8.47
CA ASN A 82 -2.31 -22.41 -9.73
C ASN A 82 -2.57 -21.06 -10.37
N GLU A 83 -1.46 -20.52 -10.88
CA GLU A 83 -1.29 -19.33 -11.70
C GLU A 83 -2.36 -19.20 -12.80
N ASP A 84 -2.67 -17.96 -13.16
CA ASP A 84 -3.66 -17.50 -14.15
C ASP A 84 -5.11 -17.35 -13.66
N SER A 85 -5.42 -16.26 -12.95
CA SER A 85 -6.68 -15.50 -13.19
C SER A 85 -6.68 -14.14 -12.48
N VAL A 86 -6.66 -13.09 -13.29
CA VAL A 86 -7.14 -11.76 -12.94
C VAL A 86 -8.67 -11.85 -12.80
N GLY A 87 -9.22 -11.39 -11.67
CA GLY A 87 -10.64 -11.05 -11.52
C GLY A 87 -11.64 -12.22 -11.49
N ASN A 88 -11.51 -13.16 -10.55
CA ASN A 88 -12.63 -14.06 -10.24
C ASN A 88 -13.41 -13.51 -9.04
N ALA A 89 -14.60 -12.95 -9.32
CA ALA A 89 -15.66 -12.73 -8.36
C ALA A 89 -15.75 -13.89 -7.36
N ASP A 90 -15.90 -13.57 -6.08
CA ASP A 90 -16.34 -14.57 -5.11
C ASP A 90 -17.72 -15.09 -5.56
N PRO A 91 -17.87 -16.38 -5.92
CA PRO A 91 -19.05 -16.92 -6.60
C PRO A 91 -20.39 -16.79 -5.85
N GLU A 92 -20.40 -16.19 -4.66
CA GLU A 92 -21.57 -15.96 -3.82
C GLU A 92 -21.88 -14.47 -3.55
N THR A 93 -21.23 -13.53 -4.24
CA THR A 93 -21.44 -12.08 -4.06
C THR A 93 -22.44 -11.48 -5.06
N THR A 94 -23.45 -10.76 -4.57
CA THR A 94 -24.35 -9.94 -5.39
C THR A 94 -24.11 -8.46 -5.12
N PHE A 95 -24.01 -7.65 -6.17
CA PHE A 95 -23.74 -6.22 -6.06
C PHE A 95 -25.05 -5.43 -6.12
N TYR A 96 -25.29 -4.60 -5.10
CA TYR A 96 -26.45 -3.71 -5.03
C TYR A 96 -26.02 -2.26 -4.94
N TYR A 97 -26.83 -1.33 -5.41
CA TYR A 97 -26.57 0.09 -5.13
C TYR A 97 -26.84 0.41 -3.65
N CYS A 98 -26.04 1.29 -3.07
CA CYS A 98 -26.19 1.68 -1.68
C CYS A 98 -27.21 2.81 -1.51
N GLY A 99 -28.01 2.76 -0.46
CA GLY A 99 -28.82 3.88 0.01
C GLY A 99 -28.44 4.27 1.43
N LYS A 100 -29.06 5.35 1.94
CA LYS A 100 -29.02 5.66 3.37
C LYS A 100 -30.29 5.17 4.06
N ASP A 101 -30.13 4.54 5.21
CA ASP A 101 -31.24 4.17 6.06
C ASP A 101 -31.77 5.38 6.87
N LYS A 102 -32.65 5.13 7.86
CA LYS A 102 -33.23 6.20 8.69
C LYS A 102 -32.21 6.83 9.66
N ASN A 103 -31.16 6.12 10.01
CA ASN A 103 -30.08 6.58 10.88
C ASN A 103 -28.99 7.32 10.08
N GLY A 104 -29.04 7.22 8.76
CA GLY A 104 -28.04 7.79 7.86
C GLY A 104 -26.89 6.83 7.53
N ASP A 105 -27.02 5.57 7.94
CA ASP A 105 -26.08 4.49 7.64
C ASP A 105 -26.22 4.08 6.18
N VAL A 106 -25.08 3.85 5.52
CA VAL A 106 -25.04 3.33 4.15
C VAL A 106 -25.33 1.84 4.16
N VAL A 107 -26.40 1.43 3.49
CA VAL A 107 -26.87 0.04 3.45
C VAL A 107 -27.21 -0.39 2.02
N PRO A 108 -27.08 -1.68 1.67
CA PRO A 108 -27.45 -2.17 0.34
C PRO A 108 -28.95 -2.01 0.10
N ARG A 109 -29.32 -1.50 -1.08
CA ARG A 109 -30.69 -1.51 -1.59
C ARG A 109 -30.92 -2.79 -2.37
N MET A 110 -31.43 -3.81 -1.68
CA MET A 110 -31.68 -5.15 -2.24
C MET A 110 -32.66 -5.15 -3.42
N ASP A 111 -33.39 -4.04 -3.65
CA ASP A 111 -34.25 -3.80 -4.79
C ASP A 111 -33.53 -3.18 -6.01
N LEU A 112 -32.24 -2.86 -5.90
CA LEU A 112 -31.44 -2.18 -6.92
C LEU A 112 -30.14 -2.96 -7.19
N GLN A 113 -30.23 -4.07 -7.89
CA GLN A 113 -29.09 -4.87 -8.31
C GLN A 113 -28.32 -4.13 -9.43
N VAL A 114 -26.99 -4.09 -9.28
CA VAL A 114 -26.11 -3.41 -10.25
C VAL A 114 -26.15 -4.15 -11.58
N GLY A 115 -26.30 -3.38 -12.67
CA GLY A 115 -26.40 -3.90 -14.04
C GLY A 115 -27.83 -4.26 -14.47
N ARG A 116 -28.82 -4.25 -13.57
CA ARG A 116 -30.23 -4.52 -13.89
C ARG A 116 -31.14 -3.32 -13.66
N GLU A 117 -31.11 -2.75 -12.46
CA GLU A 117 -31.96 -1.63 -12.11
C GLU A 117 -31.24 -0.28 -12.28
N SER A 118 -32.01 0.78 -12.54
CA SER A 118 -31.48 2.14 -12.60
C SER A 118 -31.59 2.81 -11.22
N PRO A 119 -30.45 3.15 -10.58
CA PRO A 119 -30.49 3.85 -9.29
C PRO A 119 -31.07 5.26 -9.45
N GLN A 120 -30.82 5.93 -10.58
CA GLN A 120 -31.36 7.25 -10.89
C GLN A 120 -32.89 7.22 -10.95
N ALA A 121 -33.47 6.24 -11.63
CA ALA A 121 -34.93 6.10 -11.76
C ALA A 121 -35.62 5.80 -10.41
N SER A 122 -34.90 5.15 -9.49
CA SER A 122 -35.38 4.88 -8.13
C SER A 122 -35.31 6.10 -7.18
N GLY A 123 -34.76 7.23 -7.65
CA GLY A 123 -34.55 8.44 -6.84
C GLY A 123 -33.35 8.36 -5.90
N LEU A 124 -32.46 7.38 -6.10
CA LEU A 124 -31.22 7.29 -5.34
C LEU A 124 -30.33 8.50 -5.64
N LYS A 125 -29.55 8.93 -4.65
CA LYS A 125 -28.57 10.00 -4.83
C LYS A 125 -27.18 9.40 -5.03
N PRO A 126 -26.36 9.94 -5.94
CA PRO A 126 -24.97 9.52 -6.08
C PRO A 126 -24.12 9.99 -4.89
N ASN A 127 -22.92 9.42 -4.76
CA ASN A 127 -21.87 9.74 -3.77
C ASN A 127 -22.33 9.56 -2.32
N VAL A 128 -22.99 8.44 -2.01
CA VAL A 128 -23.42 8.14 -0.63
C VAL A 128 -22.26 7.48 0.13
N GLY A 129 -21.63 8.26 1.02
CA GLY A 129 -20.54 7.77 1.87
C GLY A 129 -21.00 7.24 3.23
N LYS A 130 -20.26 6.24 3.72
CA LYS A 130 -20.36 5.66 5.07
C LYS A 130 -20.09 6.73 6.13
N ASN A 131 -20.71 6.59 7.31
CA ASN A 131 -20.39 7.45 8.45
C ASN A 131 -19.19 6.92 9.26
N GLU A 132 -18.75 7.70 10.24
CA GLU A 132 -17.58 7.37 11.07
C GLU A 132 -17.70 6.01 11.75
N ASN A 133 -18.85 5.68 12.36
CA ASN A 133 -19.05 4.39 13.02
C ASN A 133 -18.93 3.21 12.04
N GLN A 134 -19.52 3.34 10.84
CA GLN A 134 -19.43 2.31 9.81
C GLN A 134 -18.01 2.14 9.28
N ILE A 135 -17.27 3.25 9.13
CA ILE A 135 -15.87 3.22 8.73
C ILE A 135 -15.04 2.52 9.81
N GLU A 136 -15.24 2.88 11.08
CA GLU A 136 -14.55 2.28 12.23
C GLU A 136 -14.82 0.78 12.38
N GLU A 137 -16.06 0.35 12.16
CA GLU A 137 -16.43 -1.07 12.20
C GLU A 137 -15.76 -1.87 11.08
N GLU A 138 -15.66 -1.31 9.87
CA GLU A 138 -15.12 -2.01 8.70
C GLU A 138 -13.58 -2.01 8.62
N CYS A 139 -12.93 -0.93 9.04
CA CYS A 139 -11.47 -0.86 8.99
C CYS A 139 -10.78 -1.71 10.08
N GLY A 140 -11.52 -2.15 11.12
CA GLY A 140 -11.03 -3.03 12.17
C GLY A 140 -9.73 -2.53 12.82
N ALA A 141 -8.70 -3.38 12.86
CA ALA A 141 -7.39 -3.08 13.45
C ALA A 141 -6.70 -1.82 12.87
N PHE A 142 -7.11 -1.35 11.67
CA PHE A 142 -6.57 -0.13 11.08
C PHE A 142 -7.11 1.16 11.71
N CYS A 143 -8.33 1.15 12.29
CA CYS A 143 -8.86 2.29 13.06
C CYS A 143 -8.89 2.08 14.57
N GLU A 144 -8.45 0.92 15.09
CA GLU A 144 -8.30 0.72 16.52
C GLU A 144 -7.41 1.81 17.12
N VAL A 145 -7.88 2.47 18.17
CA VAL A 145 -7.11 3.46 18.91
C VAL A 145 -6.45 2.81 20.14
N ASP A 146 -5.21 3.18 20.42
CA ASP A 146 -4.56 2.79 21.67
C ASP A 146 -5.09 3.58 22.87
N ASP A 147 -4.61 3.25 24.08
CA ASP A 147 -5.01 3.89 25.34
C ASP A 147 -4.74 5.41 25.40
N SER A 148 -4.00 5.96 24.44
CA SER A 148 -3.75 7.39 24.27
C SER A 148 -4.63 8.03 23.18
N GLY A 149 -5.59 7.29 22.63
CA GLY A 149 -6.45 7.72 21.53
C GLY A 149 -5.77 7.72 20.16
N ARG A 150 -4.64 7.02 19.99
CA ARG A 150 -3.87 7.00 18.72
C ARG A 150 -4.29 5.82 17.88
N ARG A 151 -4.73 6.01 16.64
CA ARG A 151 -5.05 4.90 15.74
C ARG A 151 -3.79 4.06 15.50
N LEU A 152 -3.85 2.75 15.75
CA LEU A 152 -2.76 1.78 15.70
C LEU A 152 -2.26 1.55 14.26
N GLY A 153 -3.06 1.88 13.25
CA GLY A 153 -2.65 1.97 11.84
C GLY A 153 -2.21 3.37 11.39
N GLU A 154 -2.27 4.36 12.27
CA GLU A 154 -1.92 5.75 12.01
C GLU A 154 -0.54 6.00 12.63
N PHE A 155 0.51 5.76 11.82
CA PHE A 155 1.76 6.50 12.03
C PHE A 155 1.37 7.96 12.12
N ARG A 156 1.66 8.58 13.27
CA ARG A 156 1.30 9.94 13.65
C ARG A 156 0.93 10.78 12.43
N GLY A 157 -0.36 11.07 12.33
CA GLY A 157 -0.92 12.25 11.70
C GLY A 157 -1.60 12.08 10.36
N SER A 158 -2.63 12.90 10.20
CA SER A 158 -3.24 13.28 8.94
C SER A 158 -2.28 14.05 8.00
N HIS A 159 -0.97 13.77 8.05
CA HIS A 159 0.10 14.45 7.30
C HIS A 159 0.17 13.99 5.84
N ARG A 160 -0.57 12.95 5.47
CA ARG A 160 -0.63 12.56 4.06
C ARG A 160 -1.51 13.56 3.34
N LYS A 161 -0.87 14.50 2.66
CA LYS A 161 -1.48 15.25 1.56
C LYS A 161 -1.85 14.24 0.47
N LEU A 162 -3.05 13.64 0.58
CA LEU A 162 -3.51 12.61 -0.36
C LEU A 162 -3.91 13.20 -1.73
N GLN A 163 -3.81 14.53 -1.88
CA GLN A 163 -4.13 15.27 -3.09
C GLN A 163 -3.22 16.51 -3.25
N GLY A 164 -3.05 17.01 -4.47
CA GLY A 164 -2.11 18.08 -4.82
C GLY A 164 -0.66 17.59 -4.89
N THR A 165 0.28 18.53 -4.77
CA THR A 165 1.72 18.23 -4.80
C THR A 165 2.25 17.91 -3.42
N LEU A 166 2.80 16.71 -3.25
CA LEU A 166 3.55 16.24 -2.08
C LEU A 166 5.05 16.30 -2.39
N LYS A 167 5.79 17.11 -1.65
CA LYS A 167 7.25 17.22 -1.79
C LYS A 167 7.92 16.04 -1.09
N ASN A 168 8.78 15.33 -1.82
CA ASN A 168 9.50 14.18 -1.31
C ASN A 168 11.01 14.44 -1.34
N LEU A 169 11.68 14.39 -0.20
CA LEU A 169 13.14 14.46 -0.15
C LEU A 169 13.73 13.07 -0.42
N VAL A 170 14.57 12.93 -1.45
CA VAL A 170 15.26 11.66 -1.75
C VAL A 170 16.73 11.78 -1.35
N VAL A 171 17.15 11.02 -0.34
CA VAL A 171 18.52 11.02 0.19
C VAL A 171 19.26 9.77 -0.30
N LEU A 172 20.36 9.98 -1.01
CA LEU A 172 21.24 8.91 -1.47
C LEU A 172 22.34 8.66 -0.42
N MET A 173 22.30 7.53 0.27
CA MET A 173 23.22 7.23 1.38
C MET A 173 24.23 6.12 1.05
N ARG A 174 25.51 6.44 1.15
CA ARG A 174 26.60 5.50 0.91
C ARG A 174 27.21 5.05 2.23
N PHE A 175 27.22 3.74 2.48
CA PHE A 175 27.86 3.15 3.66
C PHE A 175 29.37 3.47 3.67
N SER A 176 29.96 3.54 4.86
CA SER A 176 31.33 4.03 5.02
C SER A 176 32.37 3.16 4.29
N ASP A 177 32.15 1.85 4.27
CA ASP A 177 32.96 0.85 3.59
C ASP A 177 32.67 0.71 2.09
N HIS A 178 31.70 1.47 1.56
CA HIS A 178 31.37 1.52 0.14
C HIS A 178 32.06 2.67 -0.61
N SER A 179 33.01 3.34 0.04
CA SER A 179 33.75 4.48 -0.53
C SER A 179 34.44 4.19 -1.86
N SER A 180 34.81 2.94 -2.13
CA SER A 180 35.44 2.47 -3.37
C SER A 180 34.47 1.94 -4.44
N ARG A 181 33.15 1.90 -4.16
CA ARG A 181 32.14 1.50 -5.15
C ARG A 181 31.97 2.61 -6.18
N ASN A 182 32.42 2.35 -7.41
CA ASN A 182 32.38 3.29 -8.54
C ASN A 182 31.13 3.14 -9.44
N PHE A 183 30.23 2.20 -9.11
CA PHE A 183 29.06 1.84 -9.93
C PHE A 183 27.75 2.22 -9.25
N LEU A 184 27.70 3.39 -8.62
CA LEU A 184 26.46 3.92 -8.07
C LEU A 184 25.72 4.72 -9.15
N PRO A 185 24.38 4.67 -9.19
CA PRO A 185 23.63 5.51 -10.11
C PRO A 185 23.94 6.98 -9.83
N THR A 186 24.02 7.74 -10.91
CA THR A 186 24.17 9.19 -10.85
C THR A 186 22.90 9.84 -10.28
N VAL A 187 23.04 11.05 -9.73
CA VAL A 187 21.88 11.82 -9.27
C VAL A 187 20.85 12.01 -10.39
N ALA A 188 21.30 12.20 -11.63
CA ALA A 188 20.42 12.36 -12.78
C ALA A 188 19.64 11.07 -13.12
N GLU A 189 20.27 9.89 -13.04
CA GLU A 189 19.56 8.62 -13.26
C GLU A 189 18.51 8.35 -12.18
N VAL A 190 18.80 8.72 -10.92
CA VAL A 190 17.81 8.62 -9.85
C VAL A 190 16.72 9.68 -10.01
N ASP A 191 17.05 10.90 -10.44
CA ASP A 191 16.07 11.94 -10.73
C ASP A 191 15.12 11.52 -11.86
N ASP A 192 15.63 10.90 -12.93
CA ASP A 192 14.82 10.29 -13.98
C ASP A 192 13.84 9.25 -13.40
N LEU A 193 14.35 8.33 -12.56
CA LEU A 193 13.53 7.30 -11.91
C LEU A 193 12.43 7.91 -11.03
N MET A 194 12.72 8.99 -10.32
CA MET A 194 11.77 9.60 -9.38
C MET A 194 10.78 10.54 -10.07
N ASN A 195 11.22 11.32 -11.05
CA ASN A 195 10.51 12.52 -11.53
C ASN A 195 10.17 12.55 -13.02
N ALA A 196 10.71 11.65 -13.85
CA ALA A 196 10.49 11.74 -15.30
C ALA A 196 9.00 11.75 -15.68
N GLU A 197 8.60 12.62 -16.59
CA GLU A 197 7.19 12.78 -17.00
C GLU A 197 6.79 11.78 -18.11
N SER A 198 7.75 11.05 -18.63
CA SER A 198 7.61 10.00 -19.64
C SER A 198 8.72 8.96 -19.47
N PRO A 199 8.55 7.72 -19.95
CA PRO A 199 9.61 6.72 -19.95
C PRO A 199 10.94 7.22 -20.51
N THR A 200 12.05 6.89 -19.83
CA THR A 200 13.42 7.25 -20.22
C THR A 200 14.28 6.00 -20.41
N ALA A 201 15.54 6.15 -20.84
CA ALA A 201 16.47 5.02 -20.92
C ALA A 201 16.76 4.42 -19.53
N SER A 202 16.87 5.26 -18.51
CA SER A 202 17.11 4.88 -17.11
C SER A 202 15.85 4.29 -16.46
N CYS A 203 14.66 4.66 -16.96
CA CYS A 203 13.36 4.26 -16.42
C CYS A 203 12.35 3.95 -17.55
N PRO A 204 12.50 2.81 -18.26
CA PRO A 204 11.75 2.52 -19.48
C PRO A 204 10.27 2.17 -19.24
N THR A 205 9.89 1.89 -18.00
CA THR A 205 8.50 1.57 -17.60
C THR A 205 7.77 2.76 -16.97
N GLY A 206 8.44 3.92 -16.90
CA GLY A 206 7.89 5.13 -16.29
C GLY A 206 8.30 5.32 -14.82
N SER A 207 8.29 6.59 -14.39
CA SER A 207 8.84 7.03 -13.11
C SER A 207 7.91 6.78 -11.91
N VAL A 208 8.46 6.93 -10.70
CA VAL A 208 7.68 6.93 -9.45
C VAL A 208 6.59 8.00 -9.49
N LYS A 209 6.90 9.22 -9.95
CA LYS A 209 5.90 10.29 -10.15
C LYS A 209 4.75 9.84 -11.05
N GLN A 210 5.03 9.13 -12.16
CA GLN A 210 3.99 8.61 -13.04
C GLN A 210 3.11 7.56 -12.35
N VAL A 211 3.69 6.66 -11.55
CA VAL A 211 2.92 5.66 -10.79
C VAL A 211 1.96 6.33 -9.81
N PHE A 212 2.42 7.32 -9.05
CA PHE A 212 1.57 8.05 -8.10
C PHE A 212 0.50 8.89 -8.82
N LEU A 213 0.85 9.51 -9.95
CA LEU A 213 -0.09 10.31 -10.74
C LEU A 213 -1.21 9.44 -11.33
N GLU A 214 -0.86 8.30 -11.91
CA GLU A 214 -1.81 7.35 -12.52
C GLU A 214 -2.74 6.76 -11.46
N ASN A 215 -2.19 6.19 -10.39
CA ASN A 215 -2.98 5.55 -9.33
C ASN A 215 -3.85 6.53 -8.54
N SER A 216 -3.55 7.82 -8.60
CA SER A 216 -4.35 8.86 -7.94
C SER A 216 -5.38 9.53 -8.85
N ASN A 217 -5.48 9.14 -10.14
CA ASN A 217 -6.27 9.83 -11.17
C ASN A 217 -5.88 11.31 -11.31
N GLY A 218 -4.58 11.60 -11.34
CA GLY A 218 -4.04 12.95 -11.45
C GLY A 218 -4.20 13.80 -10.19
N ARG A 219 -4.66 13.22 -9.07
CA ARG A 219 -4.91 13.96 -7.84
C ARG A 219 -3.69 14.13 -6.97
N LEU A 220 -2.69 13.26 -7.06
CA LEU A 220 -1.46 13.32 -6.26
C LEU A 220 -0.25 13.41 -7.18
N ILE A 221 0.53 14.48 -7.01
CA ILE A 221 1.80 14.68 -7.68
C ILE A 221 2.89 14.49 -6.63
N LEU A 222 3.68 13.43 -6.74
CA LEU A 222 4.89 13.27 -5.94
C LEU A 222 6.03 14.06 -6.60
N ASP A 223 6.43 15.17 -5.98
CA ASP A 223 7.49 16.06 -6.47
C ASP A 223 8.78 15.79 -5.68
N SER A 224 9.68 14.99 -6.25
CA SER A 224 10.86 14.51 -5.53
C SER A 224 12.05 15.43 -5.75
N THR A 225 12.77 15.78 -4.68
CA THR A 225 14.07 16.45 -4.77
C THR A 225 15.16 15.44 -4.45
N VAL A 226 15.98 15.09 -5.45
CA VAL A 226 17.09 14.14 -5.26
C VAL A 226 18.33 14.85 -4.76
N TYR A 227 18.70 14.58 -3.52
CA TYR A 227 19.95 15.06 -2.93
C TYR A 227 21.13 14.18 -3.37
N GLN A 228 22.32 14.79 -3.43
CA GLN A 228 23.53 14.07 -3.83
C GLN A 228 23.91 12.96 -2.83
N TRP A 229 24.75 12.02 -3.28
CA TRP A 229 25.30 10.97 -2.42
C TRP A 229 26.03 11.54 -1.20
N VAL A 230 25.55 11.19 -0.01
CA VAL A 230 26.26 11.41 1.27
C VAL A 230 26.97 10.14 1.67
N THR A 231 28.20 10.26 2.16
CA THR A 231 28.95 9.11 2.71
C THR A 231 28.84 9.14 4.22
N LEU A 232 28.40 8.03 4.80
CA LEU A 232 28.26 7.91 6.25
C LEU A 232 29.64 7.92 6.93
N ASP A 233 29.63 8.29 8.21
CA ASP A 233 30.85 8.28 9.02
C ASP A 233 31.42 6.86 9.19
N PRO A 234 32.75 6.73 9.45
CA PRO A 234 33.46 5.45 9.39
C PRO A 234 32.84 4.27 10.16
N VAL A 235 32.12 4.54 11.25
CA VAL A 235 31.47 3.50 12.07
C VAL A 235 30.26 2.84 11.39
N TYR A 236 29.63 3.52 10.43
CA TYR A 236 28.37 3.10 9.80
C TYR A 236 28.62 2.32 8.50
N THR A 237 29.10 1.07 8.64
CA THR A 237 29.27 0.11 7.54
C THR A 237 27.94 -0.55 7.14
N GLU A 238 27.89 -1.19 5.97
CA GLU A 238 26.70 -1.97 5.54
C GLU A 238 26.31 -3.00 6.61
N THR A 239 27.27 -3.77 7.13
CA THR A 239 27.03 -4.77 8.19
C THR A 239 26.53 -4.13 9.49
N TYR A 240 27.06 -2.98 9.88
CA TYR A 240 26.59 -2.28 11.09
C TYR A 240 25.12 -1.88 10.96
N CYS A 241 24.77 -1.26 9.82
CA CYS A 241 23.43 -0.76 9.58
C CYS A 241 22.42 -1.90 9.39
N ALA A 242 22.80 -3.00 8.74
CA ALA A 242 21.96 -4.17 8.54
C ALA A 242 21.75 -4.98 9.84
N ASN A 243 22.77 -5.05 10.71
CA ASN A 243 22.69 -5.69 12.03
C ASN A 243 22.18 -7.16 11.98
N ASP A 244 22.49 -7.88 10.90
CA ASP A 244 22.01 -9.24 10.61
C ASP A 244 20.47 -9.39 10.69
N LYS A 245 19.72 -8.33 10.37
CA LYS A 245 18.26 -8.29 10.37
C LYS A 245 17.71 -7.73 9.08
N SER A 246 16.51 -8.18 8.73
CA SER A 246 15.69 -7.56 7.69
C SER A 246 14.83 -6.44 8.29
N GLY A 247 14.55 -5.42 7.48
CA GLY A 247 13.66 -4.31 7.84
C GLY A 247 14.33 -3.18 8.63
N LEU A 248 13.50 -2.31 9.22
CA LEU A 248 13.95 -1.14 9.97
C LEU A 248 14.19 -1.50 11.44
N ASP A 249 15.43 -1.39 11.88
CA ASP A 249 15.84 -1.53 13.28
C ASP A 249 16.65 -0.32 13.77
N VAL A 250 17.01 -0.33 15.06
CA VAL A 250 17.73 0.79 15.69
C VAL A 250 19.02 1.16 14.96
N ARG A 251 19.74 0.20 14.38
CA ARG A 251 21.03 0.45 13.71
C ARG A 251 20.86 1.16 12.39
N ILE A 252 19.93 0.74 11.55
CA ILE A 252 19.65 1.46 10.31
C ILE A 252 19.09 2.86 10.60
N HIS A 253 18.33 3.04 11.69
CA HIS A 253 17.91 4.38 12.14
C HIS A 253 19.08 5.28 12.54
N GLU A 254 20.10 4.76 13.23
CA GLU A 254 21.34 5.50 13.53
C GLU A 254 22.07 5.90 12.23
N CYS A 255 22.12 5.01 11.24
CA CYS A 255 22.72 5.30 9.93
C CYS A 255 21.93 6.36 9.14
N ILE A 256 20.60 6.32 9.18
CA ILE A 256 19.71 7.33 8.58
C ILE A 256 19.93 8.69 9.25
N ALA A 257 19.99 8.74 10.59
CA ALA A 257 20.26 9.98 11.31
C ALA A 257 21.61 10.60 10.90
N ASN A 258 22.66 9.78 10.78
CA ASN A 258 23.95 10.27 10.28
C ASN A 258 23.87 10.80 8.84
N ALA A 259 23.08 10.16 7.96
CA ALA A 259 22.87 10.65 6.61
C ALA A 259 22.21 12.05 6.63
N LEU A 260 21.20 12.25 7.47
CA LEU A 260 20.52 13.53 7.64
C LEU A 260 21.46 14.61 8.18
N ASP A 261 22.32 14.29 9.15
CA ASP A 261 23.36 15.23 9.63
C ASP A 261 24.28 15.69 8.48
N LYS A 262 24.62 14.79 7.54
CA LYS A 262 25.41 15.16 6.35
C LYS A 262 24.63 16.03 5.37
N VAL A 263 23.34 15.78 5.19
CA VAL A 263 22.46 16.58 4.34
C VAL A 263 22.33 18.01 4.89
N GLU A 264 22.10 18.14 6.21
CA GLU A 264 22.05 19.44 6.89
C GLU A 264 23.38 20.20 6.78
N ALA A 265 24.50 19.52 7.05
CA ALA A 265 25.83 20.11 6.92
C ALA A 265 26.16 20.54 5.48
N GLY A 266 25.52 19.91 4.48
CA GLY A 266 25.60 20.28 3.08
C GLY A 266 24.70 21.46 2.69
N GLY A 267 23.92 22.01 3.63
CA GLY A 267 23.16 23.25 3.48
C GLY A 267 21.72 23.09 2.96
N LEU A 268 21.16 21.88 2.94
CA LEU A 268 19.74 21.67 2.64
C LEU A 268 18.89 22.08 3.86
N ASP A 269 17.83 22.84 3.61
CA ASP A 269 16.86 23.24 4.65
C ASP A 269 15.69 22.26 4.66
N PHE A 270 15.58 21.44 5.71
CA PHE A 270 14.49 20.45 5.81
C PHE A 270 13.10 21.07 5.88
N ARG A 271 13.00 22.36 6.27
CA ARG A 271 11.72 23.08 6.33
C ARG A 271 11.08 23.24 4.95
N ASP A 272 11.85 23.12 3.87
CA ASP A 272 11.31 23.16 2.52
C ASP A 272 10.40 21.95 2.20
N PHE A 273 10.49 20.89 3.01
CA PHE A 273 9.76 19.62 2.91
C PHE A 273 8.73 19.42 4.03
N ASP A 274 8.46 20.47 4.81
CA ASP A 274 7.40 20.55 5.82
C ASP A 274 6.32 21.51 5.26
N GLN A 275 5.40 20.98 4.45
CA GLN A 275 4.41 21.79 3.74
C GLN A 275 3.24 22.19 4.64
N ASP A 276 2.98 21.48 5.75
CA ASP A 276 1.92 21.80 6.70
C ASP A 276 2.43 22.60 7.93
N ASN A 277 3.73 22.81 8.04
CA ASN A 277 4.45 23.54 9.09
C ASN A 277 4.27 22.93 10.49
N ASP A 278 4.21 21.62 10.60
CA ASP A 278 4.09 20.92 11.87
C ASP A 278 5.44 20.60 12.54
N GLY A 279 6.55 20.89 11.83
CA GLY A 279 7.92 20.63 12.26
C GLY A 279 8.46 19.26 11.84
N LEU A 280 7.74 18.52 10.98
CA LEU A 280 8.13 17.22 10.43
C LEU A 280 8.26 17.28 8.90
N ILE A 281 9.09 16.40 8.34
CA ILE A 281 9.18 16.24 6.88
C ILE A 281 7.98 15.40 6.42
N ASP A 282 7.21 15.90 5.44
CA ASP A 282 5.98 15.25 4.96
C ASP A 282 6.26 13.91 4.25
N ALA A 283 7.31 13.87 3.42
CA ALA A 283 7.75 12.68 2.71
C ALA A 283 9.26 12.65 2.51
N ILE A 284 9.86 11.49 2.81
CA ILE A 284 11.28 11.25 2.65
C ILE A 284 11.51 9.83 2.14
N THR A 285 12.49 9.69 1.24
CA THR A 285 12.92 8.43 0.64
C THR A 285 14.43 8.29 0.82
N PHE A 286 14.88 7.09 1.18
CA PHE A 286 16.31 6.77 1.26
C PHE A 286 16.67 5.72 0.23
N LEU A 287 17.74 5.96 -0.53
CA LEU A 287 18.35 4.98 -1.43
C LEU A 287 19.77 4.72 -0.94
N HIS A 288 20.10 3.46 -0.64
CA HIS A 288 21.41 3.11 -0.10
C HIS A 288 22.31 2.36 -1.10
N SER A 289 23.63 2.52 -0.96
CA SER A 289 24.67 1.95 -1.84
C SER A 289 24.87 0.42 -1.76
N GLY A 290 23.94 -0.32 -1.18
CA GLY A 290 24.08 -1.73 -0.80
C GLY A 290 22.93 -2.60 -1.32
N TYR A 291 22.95 -3.88 -0.99
CA TYR A 291 21.82 -4.76 -1.33
C TYR A 291 20.73 -4.66 -0.26
N GLY A 292 19.47 -4.81 -0.66
CA GLY A 292 18.36 -4.96 0.27
C GLY A 292 18.57 -6.21 1.15
N ALA A 293 18.15 -6.11 2.41
CA ALA A 293 18.17 -7.23 3.34
C ALA A 293 16.84 -8.03 3.32
N GLU A 294 15.97 -7.76 2.35
CA GLU A 294 14.69 -8.45 2.11
C GLU A 294 14.80 -9.83 1.47
#